data_AF-A0A4U0WU26-F1
#
_entry.id   AF-A0A4U0WU26-F1
#
_cell.length_a   1.000
_cell.length_b   1.000
_cell.length_c   1.000
_cell.angle_alpha   90.00
_cell.angle_beta   90.00
_cell.angle_gamma   90.00
#
_symmetry.space_group_name_H-M   'P 1'
#
loop_
_entity.id
_entity.type
_entity.pdbx_description
1 polymer ?
#
loop_
_entity_poly.entity_id
_entity_poly.type
_entity_poly.pdbx_seq_one_letter_code
_entity_poly.pdbx_strand_id
1 'polypeptide(L)'
;MFYSSKRQAFLVDQGYAFKVITHLNGIDQMPKLAFSTGLERRELLTDVMLQNETAGDVEKIEGDLFGERQGRPSGKKGARRTAGTLSELSGGQDMAYVEYNKSRNKELKGKGGPQNAFIRKLKRDAEKRKAAARSLQ
;
A
#
# COMPACT_ATOMS: atom_id res chain seq x y z
N MET A 1 18.70 35.40 16.34
CA MET A 1 17.47 34.78 15.78
C MET A 1 17.80 33.95 14.54
N PHE A 2 18.27 32.72 14.70
CA PHE A 2 18.66 31.87 13.56
C PHE A 2 17.45 31.27 12.80
N TYR A 3 16.50 30.70 13.53
CA TYR A 3 15.31 30.06 12.94
C TYR A 3 14.37 31.08 12.27
N SER A 4 14.29 32.30 12.79
CA SER A 4 13.46 33.35 12.21
C SER A 4 13.89 33.71 10.79
N SER A 5 15.20 33.82 10.50
CA SER A 5 15.68 34.14 9.15
C SER A 5 15.30 33.09 8.11
N LYS A 6 15.33 31.79 8.48
CA LYS A 6 14.85 30.71 7.59
C LYS A 6 13.35 30.83 7.32
N ARG A 7 12.57 31.16 8.37
CA ARG A 7 11.13 31.39 8.24
C ARG A 7 10.82 32.62 7.38
N GLN A 8 11.64 33.66 7.43
CA GLN A 8 11.49 34.85 6.60
C GLN A 8 11.63 34.51 5.12
N ALA A 9 12.69 33.79 4.75
CA ALA A 9 12.87 33.32 3.38
C ALA A 9 11.66 32.48 2.92
N PHE A 10 11.24 31.52 3.74
CA PHE A 10 10.07 30.68 3.45
C PHE A 10 8.78 31.49 3.22
N LEU A 11 8.50 32.51 4.05
CA LEU A 11 7.30 33.34 3.90
C LEU A 11 7.35 34.21 2.63
N VAL A 12 8.52 34.75 2.30
CA VAL A 12 8.72 35.55 1.07
C VAL A 12 8.59 34.67 -0.17
N ASP A 13 9.14 33.45 -0.14
CA ASP A 13 9.03 32.48 -1.23
C ASP A 13 7.57 32.07 -1.52
N GLN A 14 6.71 32.08 -0.50
CA GLN A 14 5.27 31.84 -0.65
C GLN A 14 4.50 33.06 -1.17
N GLY A 15 5.16 34.20 -1.36
CA GLY A 15 4.56 35.45 -1.82
C GLY A 15 3.94 36.30 -0.72
N TYR A 16 4.21 36.01 0.57
CA TYR A 16 3.74 36.87 1.66
C TYR A 16 4.63 38.10 1.83
N ALA A 17 4.01 39.24 2.14
CA ALA A 17 4.73 40.43 2.56
C ALA A 17 5.27 40.25 3.99
N PHE A 18 6.58 40.40 4.17
CA PHE A 18 7.23 40.27 5.46
C PHE A 18 7.97 41.56 5.86
N LYS A 19 7.82 41.97 7.12
CA LYS A 19 8.51 43.14 7.70
C LYS A 19 8.97 42.82 9.12
N VAL A 20 10.21 43.20 9.44
CA VAL A 20 10.75 43.14 10.81
C VAL A 20 10.34 44.41 11.56
N ILE A 21 9.74 44.25 12.74
CA ILE A 21 9.41 45.34 13.67
C ILE A 21 10.26 45.15 14.93
N THR A 22 11.11 46.12 15.24
CA THR A 22 12.02 46.06 16.41
C THR A 22 11.37 46.64 17.67
N HIS A 23 10.48 47.60 17.50
CA HIS A 23 9.74 48.25 18.58
C HIS A 23 8.33 48.54 18.11
N LEU A 24 7.35 48.30 18.99
CA LEU A 24 5.95 48.56 18.71
C LEU A 24 5.61 49.98 19.16
N ASN A 25 5.17 50.81 18.22
CA ASN A 25 4.79 52.18 18.53
C ASN A 25 3.66 52.21 19.56
N GLY A 26 3.86 52.99 20.63
CA GLY A 26 2.85 53.18 21.67
C GLY A 26 2.78 52.08 22.73
N ILE A 27 3.74 51.13 22.74
CA ILE A 27 3.79 50.10 23.79
C ILE A 27 3.98 50.70 25.20
N ASP A 28 4.74 51.78 25.31
CA ASP A 28 5.02 52.46 26.58
C ASP A 28 3.80 53.22 27.14
N GLN A 29 2.85 53.60 26.28
CA GLN A 29 1.67 54.39 26.64
C GLN A 29 0.44 53.51 26.91
N MET A 30 0.55 52.20 26.70
CA MET A 30 -0.55 51.28 26.87
C MET A 30 -0.82 51.03 28.36
N PRO A 31 -1.99 51.44 28.90
CA PRO A 31 -2.31 51.20 30.29
C PRO A 31 -2.51 49.70 30.53
N LYS A 32 -2.13 49.23 31.73
CA LYS A 32 -2.28 47.82 32.17
C LYS A 32 -1.42 46.80 31.42
N LEU A 33 -0.25 47.19 30.93
CA LEU A 33 0.72 46.25 30.39
C LEU A 33 1.33 45.41 31.53
N ALA A 34 1.24 44.08 31.42
CA ALA A 34 1.85 43.16 32.38
C ALA A 34 3.38 43.25 32.34
N PHE A 35 4.03 42.98 33.47
CA PHE A 35 5.49 42.97 33.61
C PHE A 35 6.14 44.34 33.37
N SER A 36 5.40 45.42 33.65
CA SER A 36 5.91 46.79 33.56
C SER A 36 6.94 47.08 34.66
N THR A 37 6.72 46.54 35.87
CA THR A 37 7.60 46.76 37.02
C THR A 37 8.76 45.77 37.06
N GLY A 38 9.86 46.16 37.70
CA GLY A 38 11.01 45.27 37.92
C GLY A 38 10.77 44.19 38.99
N LEU A 39 9.72 44.32 39.80
CA LEU A 39 9.32 43.31 40.79
C LEU A 39 8.59 42.16 40.10
N GLU A 40 7.54 42.45 39.32
CA GLU A 40 6.78 41.46 38.54
C GLU A 40 7.69 40.61 37.63
N ARG A 41 8.70 41.24 37.02
CA ARG A 41 9.68 40.51 36.18
C ARG A 41 10.58 39.57 36.98
N ARG A 42 10.89 39.90 38.24
CA ARG A 42 11.68 39.03 39.12
C ARG A 42 10.85 37.87 39.63
N GLU A 43 9.58 38.09 39.93
CA GLU A 43 8.63 37.03 40.29
C GLU A 43 8.48 36.03 39.14
N LEU A 44 8.26 36.51 37.91
CA LEU A 44 8.23 35.64 36.73
C LEU A 44 9.55 34.86 36.55
N LEU A 45 10.69 35.51 36.77
CA LEU A 45 11.99 34.85 36.65
C LEU A 45 12.12 33.71 37.66
N THR A 46 11.72 33.93 38.92
CA THR A 46 11.71 32.85 39.91
C THR A 46 10.79 31.72 39.49
N ASP A 47 9.58 32.03 39.01
CA ASP A 47 8.64 31.01 38.54
C ASP A 47 9.22 30.17 37.39
N VAL A 48 9.86 30.81 36.40
CA VAL A 48 10.52 30.10 35.28
C VAL A 48 11.69 29.25 35.76
N MET A 49 12.45 29.69 36.76
CA MET A 49 13.54 28.88 37.34
C MET A 49 13.03 27.67 38.13
N LEU A 50 11.83 27.76 38.73
CA LEU A 50 11.18 26.65 39.42
C LEU A 50 10.51 25.64 38.46
N GLN A 51 10.26 26.02 37.20
CA GLN A 51 9.64 25.11 36.24
C GLN A 51 10.56 23.93 35.91
N ASN A 52 9.96 22.75 35.80
CA ASN A 52 10.67 21.52 35.44
C ASN A 52 11.09 21.55 33.95
N GLU A 53 12.10 20.75 33.61
CA GLU A 53 12.62 20.61 32.24
C GLU A 53 11.54 20.22 31.21
N THR A 54 10.50 19.50 31.66
CA THR A 54 9.36 19.10 30.81
C THR A 54 8.48 20.27 30.38
N ALA A 55 8.56 21.43 31.03
CA ALA A 55 7.80 22.63 30.63
C ALA A 55 8.35 23.26 29.34
N GLY A 56 9.60 22.95 28.98
CA GLY A 56 10.23 23.42 27.73
C GLY A 56 9.98 22.50 26.53
N ASP A 57 9.33 21.35 26.73
CA ASP A 57 9.04 20.41 25.65
C ASP A 57 7.90 20.92 24.76
N VAL A 58 8.02 20.62 23.47
CA VAL A 58 6.97 20.96 22.48
C VAL A 58 5.75 20.06 22.73
N GLU A 59 4.59 20.67 22.94
CA GLU A 59 3.34 19.95 23.05
C GLU A 59 3.06 19.14 21.78
N LYS A 60 2.83 17.84 21.96
CA LYS A 60 2.47 16.94 20.85
C LYS A 60 0.96 16.90 20.74
N ILE A 61 0.43 17.66 19.80
CA ILE A 61 -1.00 17.65 19.47
C ILE A 61 -1.23 16.57 18.40
N GLU A 62 -2.09 15.59 18.68
CA GLU A 62 -2.48 14.58 17.70
C GLU A 62 -3.19 15.26 16.51
N GLY A 63 -2.64 15.10 15.30
CA GLY A 63 -3.17 15.72 14.07
C GLY A 63 -2.47 17.01 13.64
N ASP A 64 -1.46 17.49 14.36
CA ASP A 64 -0.63 18.61 13.89
C ASP A 64 0.28 18.16 12.73
N LEU A 65 -0.07 18.59 11.52
CA LEU A 65 0.69 18.38 10.27
C LEU A 65 2.13 18.90 10.34
N PHE A 66 2.44 19.80 11.29
CA PHE A 66 3.75 20.42 11.47
C PHE A 66 4.48 19.96 12.75
N GLY A 67 3.76 19.40 13.72
CA GLY A 67 4.29 18.99 15.03
C GLY A 67 5.02 17.65 15.01
N GLU A 68 4.63 16.75 14.10
CA GLU A 68 5.29 15.46 13.94
C GLU A 68 6.46 15.55 12.97
N ARG A 69 7.57 16.07 13.48
CA ARG A 69 8.94 15.70 13.10
C ARG A 69 9.11 15.40 11.60
N GLN A 70 9.33 16.47 10.85
CA GLN A 70 10.13 16.48 9.63
C GLN A 70 11.51 15.84 9.94
N GLY A 71 11.61 14.51 9.99
CA GLY A 71 12.81 13.81 10.47
C GLY A 71 12.61 12.38 10.98
N ARG A 72 11.38 11.91 11.20
CA ARG A 72 11.12 10.46 11.30
C ARG A 72 10.20 10.06 10.15
N PRO A 73 10.51 9.00 9.38
CA PRO A 73 9.52 8.42 8.48
C PRO A 73 8.47 7.73 9.36
N SER A 74 7.58 8.52 9.96
CA SER A 74 6.27 8.02 10.39
C SER A 74 5.68 7.38 9.14
N GLY A 75 5.45 6.07 9.26
CA GLY A 75 5.30 5.16 8.15
C GLY A 75 4.42 5.75 7.08
N LYS A 76 5.01 6.03 5.91
CA LYS A 76 4.24 6.15 4.68
C LYS A 76 3.28 4.97 4.70
N LYS A 77 1.97 5.22 4.71
CA LYS A 77 1.01 4.32 4.06
C LYS A 77 1.29 4.37 2.55
N GLY A 78 2.52 4.02 2.18
CA GLY A 78 2.99 3.85 0.83
C GLY A 78 2.79 2.39 0.50
N ALA A 79 2.29 2.12 -0.70
CA ALA A 79 2.23 0.78 -1.25
C ALA A 79 3.60 0.11 -1.07
N ARG A 80 3.63 -0.94 -0.22
CA ARG A 80 4.83 -1.75 -0.01
C ARG A 80 5.00 -2.58 -1.27
N ARG A 81 5.92 -2.17 -2.14
CA ARG A 81 6.32 -2.95 -3.31
C ARG A 81 7.16 -4.13 -2.80
N THR A 82 6.49 -5.22 -2.47
CA THR A 82 7.16 -6.50 -2.18
C THR A 82 7.71 -7.02 -3.50
N ALA A 83 9.01 -7.31 -3.56
CA ALA A 83 9.60 -7.99 -4.71
C ALA A 83 9.07 -9.42 -4.74
N GLY A 84 8.30 -9.74 -5.78
CA GLY A 84 7.75 -11.06 -6.06
C GLY A 84 7.47 -11.17 -7.55
N THR A 85 7.61 -12.36 -8.10
CA THR A 85 7.24 -12.60 -9.51
C THR A 85 5.72 -12.46 -9.66
N LEU A 86 5.24 -12.02 -10.84
CA LEU A 86 3.79 -11.81 -11.06
C LEU A 86 2.96 -13.08 -10.78
N SER A 87 3.58 -14.25 -10.95
CA SER A 87 3.01 -15.58 -10.65
C SER A 87 2.77 -15.81 -9.16
N GLU A 88 3.65 -15.30 -8.30
CA GLU A 88 3.53 -15.38 -6.83
C GLU A 88 2.36 -14.54 -6.31
N LEU A 89 2.21 -13.31 -6.81
CA LEU A 89 1.10 -12.44 -6.41
C LEU A 89 -0.27 -12.95 -6.90
N SER A 90 -0.28 -13.65 -8.04
CA SER A 90 -1.50 -14.17 -8.64
C SER A 90 -2.02 -15.45 -7.97
N GLY A 91 -1.35 -15.97 -6.93
CA GLY A 91 -1.69 -17.25 -6.31
C GLY A 91 -1.45 -18.46 -7.22
N GLY A 92 -0.66 -18.30 -8.29
CA GLY A 92 -0.39 -19.34 -9.26
C GLY A 92 0.56 -20.43 -8.75
N GLN A 93 1.32 -20.18 -7.68
CA GLN A 93 2.24 -21.15 -7.10
C GLN A 93 1.55 -22.36 -6.45
N ASP A 94 0.34 -22.18 -5.89
CA ASP A 94 -0.41 -23.27 -5.23
C ASP A 94 -1.37 -24.02 -6.18
N MET A 95 -1.46 -23.60 -7.45
CA MET A 95 -2.31 -24.25 -8.44
C MET A 95 -1.60 -25.46 -9.07
N ALA A 96 -1.61 -26.60 -8.38
CA ALA A 96 -1.21 -27.88 -8.97
C ALA A 96 -2.34 -28.42 -9.87
N TYR A 97 -2.10 -28.49 -11.18
CA TYR A 97 -3.03 -29.15 -12.11
C TYR A 97 -3.03 -30.66 -11.83
N VAL A 98 -4.12 -31.18 -11.27
CA VAL A 98 -4.33 -32.63 -11.12
C VAL A 98 -4.94 -33.17 -12.40
N GLU A 99 -4.09 -33.74 -13.26
CA GLU A 99 -4.58 -34.54 -14.39
C GLU A 99 -5.07 -35.90 -13.90
N TYR A 100 -6.37 -36.15 -14.02
CA TYR A 100 -6.88 -37.51 -13.94
C TYR A 100 -6.50 -38.23 -15.23
N ASN A 101 -5.60 -39.22 -15.14
CA ASN A 101 -5.25 -40.12 -16.24
C ASN A 101 -6.47 -40.94 -16.67
N LYS A 102 -7.28 -40.37 -17.56
CA LYS A 102 -8.41 -41.06 -18.19
C LYS A 102 -7.85 -41.98 -19.26
N SER A 103 -7.89 -43.29 -19.01
CA SER A 103 -7.40 -44.29 -19.95
C SER A 103 -8.00 -44.09 -21.36
N ARG A 104 -7.14 -43.81 -22.36
CA ARG A 104 -7.55 -43.64 -23.77
C ARG A 104 -8.35 -44.83 -24.32
N ASN A 105 -8.15 -46.03 -23.77
CA ASN A 105 -8.89 -47.23 -24.16
C ASN A 105 -10.40 -47.11 -23.89
N LYS A 106 -10.83 -46.31 -22.90
CA LYS A 106 -12.24 -46.10 -22.59
C LYS A 106 -12.92 -45.11 -23.54
N GLU A 107 -12.16 -44.18 -24.13
CA GLU A 107 -12.67 -43.25 -25.16
C GLU A 107 -12.71 -43.88 -26.55
N LEU A 108 -11.76 -44.78 -26.87
CA LEU A 108 -11.73 -45.51 -28.15
C LEU A 108 -12.85 -46.56 -28.28
N LYS A 109 -13.37 -47.09 -27.16
CA LYS A 109 -14.45 -48.09 -27.17
C LYS A 109 -15.85 -47.47 -27.41
N GLY A 110 -16.00 -46.16 -27.20
CA GLY A 110 -17.29 -45.45 -27.31
C GLY A 110 -17.56 -44.78 -28.65
N LYS A 111 -16.56 -44.62 -29.51
CA LYS A 111 -16.73 -44.06 -30.85
C LYS A 111 -16.31 -45.09 -31.89
N GLY A 112 -17.29 -45.80 -32.44
CA GLY A 112 -17.12 -46.57 -33.67
C GLY A 112 -16.69 -45.63 -34.80
N GLY A 113 -15.37 -45.43 -34.93
CA GLY A 113 -14.79 -44.58 -35.96
C GLY A 113 -15.15 -45.07 -37.38
N PRO A 114 -15.03 -44.19 -38.39
CA PRO A 114 -15.46 -44.48 -39.74
C PRO A 114 -14.66 -45.66 -40.31
N GLN A 115 -15.30 -46.83 -40.41
CA GLN A 115 -14.68 -48.01 -41.01
C GLN A 115 -14.59 -47.81 -42.53
N ASN A 116 -13.37 -47.84 -43.07
CA ASN A 116 -13.08 -47.79 -44.50
C ASN A 116 -13.86 -48.88 -45.26
N ALA A 117 -14.24 -48.62 -46.52
CA ALA A 117 -15.08 -49.51 -47.33
C ALA A 117 -14.53 -50.95 -47.46
N PHE A 118 -13.20 -51.08 -47.47
CA PHE A 118 -12.50 -52.37 -47.46
C PHE A 118 -12.78 -53.20 -46.19
N ILE A 119 -12.73 -52.58 -45.01
CA ILE A 119 -12.94 -53.26 -43.73
C ILE A 119 -14.40 -53.69 -43.56
N ARG A 120 -15.35 -52.90 -44.08
CA ARG A 120 -16.77 -53.27 -44.11
C ARG A 120 -17.02 -54.47 -45.02
N LYS A 121 -16.35 -54.53 -46.18
CA LYS A 121 -16.45 -55.66 -47.11
C LYS A 121 -15.91 -56.94 -46.48
N LEU A 122 -14.74 -56.87 -45.82
CA LEU A 122 -14.13 -58.02 -45.16
C LEU A 122 -15.01 -58.59 -44.03
N LYS A 123 -15.61 -57.72 -43.20
CA LYS A 123 -16.56 -58.16 -42.16
C LYS A 123 -17.81 -58.81 -42.75
N ARG A 124 -18.37 -58.22 -43.82
CA ARG A 124 -19.54 -58.77 -44.51
C ARG A 124 -19.27 -60.15 -45.11
N ASP A 125 -18.10 -60.37 -45.69
CA ASP A 125 -17.71 -61.67 -46.25
C ASP A 125 -17.47 -62.70 -45.14
N ALA A 126 -16.89 -62.29 -44.00
CA ALA A 126 -16.74 -63.15 -42.83
C ALA A 126 -18.10 -63.54 -42.20
N GLU A 127 -19.04 -62.60 -42.11
CA GLU A 127 -20.40 -62.87 -41.63
C GLU A 127 -21.18 -63.78 -42.59
N LYS A 128 -21.07 -63.57 -43.91
CA LYS A 128 -21.67 -64.47 -44.91
C LYS A 128 -21.11 -65.88 -44.83
N ARG A 129 -19.79 -66.05 -44.65
CA ARG A 129 -19.18 -67.38 -44.42
C ARG A 129 -19.67 -68.03 -43.14
N LYS A 130 -19.81 -67.24 -42.06
CA LYS A 130 -20.33 -67.74 -40.78
C LYS A 130 -21.81 -68.11 -40.85
N ALA A 131 -22.61 -67.35 -41.59
CA ALA A 131 -24.02 -67.66 -41.84
C ALA A 131 -24.18 -68.90 -42.73
N ALA A 132 -23.37 -69.02 -43.79
CA ALA A 132 -23.34 -70.21 -44.65
C ALA A 132 -22.91 -71.46 -43.89
N ALA A 133 -21.94 -71.34 -42.97
CA ALA A 133 -21.53 -72.44 -42.09
C ALA A 133 -22.61 -72.81 -41.05
N ARG A 134 -23.43 -71.84 -40.61
CA ARG A 134 -24.57 -72.09 -39.72
C ARG A 134 -25.79 -72.66 -40.44
N SER A 135 -25.99 -72.38 -41.71
CA SER A 135 -27.07 -72.95 -42.52
C SER A 135 -26.74 -74.36 -43.05
N LEU A 136 -25.50 -74.81 -42.88
CA LEU A 136 -25.05 -76.17 -43.22
C LEU A 136 -25.03 -77.11 -42.00
N GLN A 137 -25.61 -76.67 -40.88
CA GLN A 137 -25.74 -77.39 -39.61
C GLN A 137 -27.23 -77.51 -39.26
#